data_AF-A0A228J2F4-F1
#
_entry.id   AF-A0A228J2F4-F1
#
_cell.length_a   1.000
_cell.length_b   1.000
_cell.length_c   1.000
_cell.angle_alpha   90.00
_cell.angle_beta   90.00
_cell.angle_gamma   90.00
#
_symmetry.space_group_name_H-M   'P 1'
#
loop_
_entity.id
_entity.type
_entity.pdbx_description
1 polymer ?
#
loop_
_entity_poly.entity_id
_entity_poly.type
_entity_poly.pdbx_seq_one_letter_code
_entity_poly.pdbx_strand_id
1 'polypeptide(L)'
;MMRSLLLFVVSMLSFGGVEMALAHDRPDYFEIRSGQGQMNPSPSMVFTADRQKVSYFSRGRDIDPMPPSSYFGIGKYTANLTGTYRRHVDLVKATLSSRTIPQIRAINKGSVLVYSFDKGGRHYEGTYNYQFDGQFNNNLSVLYDLAHDLLAHGTPEINLHPTFAVRSTAEHLVIDVTLSNDGKHDVTVDGPDHWSPDLEYPDLQYVQIGGHSDNVRLRIRLVSKYLSDASRHYRRKITVKPGQPEKLEFLVPYADLTFGASSPMRRVEAGNYAFVGEVNLDILRPEEMDGRFFTPMDRLDNVTLTGE
;
A
#
# COMPACT_ATOMS: atom_id res chain seq x y z
N MET A 1 -53.87 22.89 54.69
CA MET A 1 -52.87 23.87 54.23
C MET A 1 -52.67 23.69 52.74
N MET A 2 -53.00 24.74 51.98
CA MET A 2 -52.66 25.02 50.57
C MET A 2 -51.17 24.78 50.27
N ARG A 3 -50.72 24.23 49.13
CA ARG A 3 -50.57 24.76 47.73
C ARG A 3 -49.69 23.71 47.02
N SER A 4 -49.59 23.48 45.71
CA SER A 4 -50.13 24.06 44.48
C SER A 4 -49.82 23.07 43.34
N LEU A 5 -50.69 23.05 42.32
CA LEU A 5 -50.48 22.44 41.00
C LEU A 5 -49.26 23.00 40.25
N LEU A 6 -48.64 22.18 39.39
CA LEU A 6 -48.24 22.64 38.05
C LEU A 6 -48.13 21.46 37.07
N LEU A 7 -49.17 21.31 36.25
CA LEU A 7 -49.08 20.67 34.93
C LEU A 7 -48.29 21.60 34.00
N PHE A 8 -47.37 21.05 33.22
CA PHE A 8 -46.99 21.64 31.93
C PHE A 8 -47.07 20.55 30.85
N VAL A 9 -48.08 20.70 30.00
CA VAL A 9 -48.05 20.22 28.62
C VAL A 9 -47.20 21.22 27.85
N VAL A 10 -46.16 20.75 27.15
CA VAL A 10 -45.57 21.52 26.05
C VAL A 10 -45.56 20.65 24.81
N SER A 11 -46.21 21.22 23.81
CA SER A 11 -46.49 20.70 22.48
C SER A 11 -45.24 20.46 21.64
N MET A 12 -45.42 19.61 20.63
CA MET A 12 -44.49 19.30 19.55
C MET A 12 -43.81 20.55 18.96
N LEU A 13 -42.48 20.48 18.81
CA LEU A 13 -41.78 21.14 17.72
C LEU A 13 -41.05 20.08 16.93
N SER A 14 -41.67 19.72 15.81
CA SER A 14 -41.09 19.01 14.69
C SER A 14 -39.91 19.80 14.15
N PHE A 15 -38.70 19.46 14.58
CA PHE A 15 -37.48 19.82 13.86
C PHE A 15 -37.11 18.66 12.93
N GLY A 16 -37.89 18.54 11.86
CA GLY A 16 -37.34 18.06 10.60
C GLY A 16 -36.35 19.10 10.09
N GLY A 17 -35.15 18.67 9.71
CA GLY A 17 -34.18 19.54 9.02
C GLY A 17 -32.87 19.77 9.77
N VAL A 18 -32.17 18.71 10.19
CA VAL A 18 -30.70 18.78 10.39
C VAL A 18 -29.97 17.55 9.81
N GLU A 19 -30.66 16.43 9.54
CA GLU A 19 -30.03 15.23 8.97
C GLU A 19 -29.70 15.31 7.47
N MET A 20 -30.28 16.24 6.70
CA MET A 20 -30.02 16.32 5.25
C MET A 20 -28.74 17.07 4.85
N ALA A 21 -28.12 17.80 5.78
CA ALA A 21 -26.90 18.57 5.48
C ALA A 21 -25.61 17.75 5.63
N LEU A 22 -25.62 16.65 6.38
CA LEU A 22 -24.43 15.82 6.63
C LEU A 22 -24.25 14.65 5.64
N ALA A 23 -25.31 14.27 4.93
CA ALA A 23 -25.27 13.18 3.95
C ALA A 23 -24.59 13.57 2.61
N HIS A 24 -24.11 14.81 2.45
CA HIS A 24 -23.65 15.34 1.16
C HIS A 24 -22.15 15.64 1.08
N ASP A 25 -21.38 15.37 2.13
CA ASP A 25 -19.95 15.74 2.22
C ASP A 25 -19.00 14.57 2.46
N ARG A 26 -19.49 13.32 2.47
CA ARG A 26 -18.60 12.14 2.48
C ARG A 26 -18.16 11.83 1.05
N PRO A 27 -16.85 11.68 0.80
CA PRO A 27 -16.37 11.16 -0.48
C PRO A 27 -16.95 9.78 -0.73
N ASP A 28 -17.28 9.49 -1.99
CA ASP A 28 -17.50 8.14 -2.45
C ASP A 28 -16.22 7.33 -2.17
N TYR A 29 -16.36 6.11 -1.69
CA TYR A 29 -15.28 5.24 -1.28
C TYR A 29 -15.41 3.88 -1.95
N PHE A 30 -14.30 3.40 -2.53
CA PHE A 30 -14.18 2.09 -3.13
C PHE A 30 -12.85 1.46 -2.71
N GLU A 31 -12.87 0.26 -2.12
CA GLU A 31 -11.68 -0.48 -1.73
C GLU A 31 -11.73 -1.88 -2.34
N ILE A 32 -10.76 -2.22 -3.17
CA ILE A 32 -10.54 -3.59 -3.62
C ILE A 32 -9.46 -4.20 -2.73
N ARG A 33 -9.81 -5.26 -1.99
CA ARG A 33 -8.90 -5.95 -1.09
C ARG A 33 -8.99 -7.47 -1.21
N SER A 34 -7.98 -8.13 -0.67
CA SER A 34 -7.96 -9.59 -0.56
C SER A 34 -9.09 -10.10 0.35
N GLY A 35 -9.72 -11.22 -0.01
CA GLY A 35 -10.68 -11.91 0.86
C GLY A 35 -10.07 -12.37 2.18
N GLN A 36 -10.91 -12.63 3.19
CA GLN A 36 -10.45 -13.01 4.52
C GLN A 36 -9.72 -14.37 4.49
N GLY A 37 -8.63 -14.48 5.25
CA GLY A 37 -7.89 -15.73 5.45
C GLY A 37 -6.81 -16.06 4.41
N GLN A 38 -6.48 -15.14 3.50
CA GLN A 38 -5.35 -15.33 2.59
C GLN A 38 -4.01 -15.22 3.34
N MET A 39 -3.07 -16.15 3.09
CA MET A 39 -1.77 -16.21 3.79
C MET A 39 -0.80 -15.08 3.41
N ASN A 40 -1.01 -14.42 2.26
CA ASN A 40 -0.21 -13.28 1.82
C ASN A 40 -1.11 -12.34 1.02
N PRO A 41 -1.98 -11.56 1.70
CA PRO A 41 -2.92 -10.70 1.02
C PRO A 41 -2.19 -9.54 0.33
N SER A 42 -2.53 -9.26 -0.93
CA SER A 42 -2.11 -8.02 -1.57
C SER A 42 -2.63 -6.81 -0.79
N PRO A 43 -1.85 -5.70 -0.72
CA PRO A 43 -2.34 -4.42 -0.22
C PRO A 43 -3.65 -3.99 -0.92
N SER A 44 -4.53 -3.30 -0.19
CA SER A 44 -5.80 -2.85 -0.76
C SER A 44 -5.59 -1.69 -1.75
N MET A 45 -6.28 -1.76 -2.89
CA MET A 45 -6.46 -0.63 -3.82
C MET A 45 -7.61 0.23 -3.33
N VAL A 46 -7.35 1.50 -3.01
CA VAL A 46 -8.40 2.41 -2.50
C VAL A 46 -8.61 3.57 -3.46
N PHE A 47 -9.87 3.87 -3.73
CA PHE A 47 -10.30 5.04 -4.47
C PHE A 47 -11.24 5.87 -3.60
N THR A 48 -11.05 7.19 -3.65
CA THR A 48 -12.04 8.13 -3.14
C THR A 48 -12.41 9.11 -4.22
N ALA A 49 -13.69 9.44 -4.34
CA ALA A 49 -14.15 10.47 -5.26
C ALA A 49 -15.08 11.47 -4.54
N ASP A 50 -14.79 12.75 -4.69
CA ASP A 50 -15.68 13.83 -4.27
C ASP A 50 -16.28 14.52 -5.51
N ARG A 51 -16.92 15.68 -5.35
CA ARG A 51 -17.55 16.39 -6.47
C ARG A 51 -16.57 16.79 -7.59
N GLN A 52 -15.30 17.00 -7.25
CA GLN A 52 -14.29 17.61 -8.12
C GLN A 52 -13.07 16.73 -8.36
N LYS A 53 -12.73 15.82 -7.44
CA LYS A 53 -11.49 15.07 -7.46
C LYS A 53 -11.74 13.57 -7.34
N VAL A 54 -10.94 12.79 -8.05
CA VAL A 54 -10.74 11.36 -7.79
C VAL A 54 -9.32 11.17 -7.26
N SER A 55 -9.18 10.34 -6.24
CA SER A 55 -7.90 9.97 -5.64
C SER A 55 -7.75 8.46 -5.67
N TYR A 56 -6.56 8.00 -6.02
CA TYR A 56 -6.14 6.61 -5.95
C TYR A 56 -4.98 6.48 -4.95
N PHE A 57 -5.12 5.57 -4.00
CA PHE A 57 -4.12 5.28 -2.99
C PHE A 57 -3.47 3.94 -3.34
N SER A 58 -2.34 4.02 -4.05
CA SER A 58 -1.52 2.87 -4.44
C SER A 58 -0.66 2.42 -3.27
N ARG A 59 -0.74 1.13 -2.97
CA ARG A 59 0.09 0.49 -1.93
C ARG A 59 1.02 -0.57 -2.52
N GLY A 60 1.25 -0.51 -3.83
CA GLY A 60 2.26 -1.28 -4.53
C GLY A 60 1.69 -2.49 -5.29
N ARG A 61 1.90 -3.75 -4.86
CA ARG A 61 1.36 -4.95 -5.59
C ARG A 61 -0.16 -4.97 -5.57
N ASP A 62 -0.74 -4.17 -6.45
CA ASP A 62 -2.15 -4.15 -6.77
C ASP A 62 -2.53 -5.48 -7.42
N ILE A 63 -3.78 -5.85 -7.27
CA ILE A 63 -4.31 -7.10 -7.82
C ILE A 63 -4.23 -6.99 -9.35
N ASP A 64 -3.20 -7.61 -9.93
CA ASP A 64 -3.01 -7.90 -11.35
C ASP A 64 -2.60 -6.71 -12.26
N PRO A 65 -1.29 -6.40 -12.40
CA PRO A 65 -0.80 -5.63 -13.55
C PRO A 65 0.17 -6.48 -14.40
N MET A 66 -0.33 -6.97 -15.53
CA MET A 66 0.50 -7.37 -16.67
C MET A 66 0.38 -6.34 -17.81
N PRO A 67 1.49 -5.96 -18.47
CA PRO A 67 2.83 -6.50 -18.31
C PRO A 67 3.59 -5.86 -17.14
N PRO A 68 4.60 -6.57 -16.59
CA PRO A 68 5.45 -6.07 -15.53
C PRO A 68 6.21 -4.83 -16.00
N SER A 69 5.88 -3.65 -15.47
CA SER A 69 6.71 -2.45 -15.57
C SER A 69 7.48 -2.21 -14.26
N SER A 70 8.68 -1.65 -14.41
CA SER A 70 9.52 -1.12 -13.33
C SER A 70 8.73 -0.16 -12.45
N TYR A 71 8.50 -0.54 -11.20
CA TYR A 71 7.98 0.30 -10.13
C TYR A 71 6.52 0.83 -10.26
N PHE A 72 5.60 0.21 -9.50
CA PHE A 72 4.27 0.76 -9.24
C PHE A 72 4.39 1.71 -8.04
N GLY A 73 4.32 3.01 -8.29
CA GLY A 73 4.56 4.01 -7.25
C GLY A 73 3.64 3.84 -6.03
N ILE A 74 4.22 3.91 -4.85
CA ILE A 74 3.49 3.85 -3.57
C ILE A 74 3.07 5.26 -3.23
N GLY A 75 1.78 5.53 -3.14
CA GLY A 75 1.34 6.88 -2.85
C GLY A 75 -0.07 7.20 -3.26
N LYS A 76 -0.32 8.51 -3.34
CA LYS A 76 -1.63 9.08 -3.61
C LYS A 76 -1.58 9.85 -4.92
N TYR A 77 -2.39 9.41 -5.87
CA TYR A 77 -2.48 9.98 -7.21
C TYR A 77 -3.86 10.59 -7.39
N THR A 78 -3.93 11.82 -7.88
CA THR A 78 -5.20 12.54 -7.99
C THR A 78 -5.43 13.12 -9.37
N ALA A 79 -6.69 13.27 -9.73
CA ALA A 79 -7.09 13.99 -10.94
C ALA A 79 -8.45 14.66 -10.76
N ASN A 80 -8.74 15.64 -11.61
CA ASN A 80 -10.07 16.25 -11.65
C ASN A 80 -11.10 15.23 -12.14
N LEU A 81 -12.17 15.02 -11.37
CA LEU A 81 -13.27 14.13 -11.68
C LEU A 81 -14.12 14.68 -12.84
N THR A 82 -13.61 14.54 -14.06
CA THR A 82 -14.21 15.01 -15.31
C THR A 82 -14.02 13.97 -16.40
N GLY A 83 -14.72 14.13 -17.53
CA GLY A 83 -14.55 13.27 -18.70
C GLY A 83 -14.65 11.77 -18.39
N THR A 84 -13.60 11.02 -18.72
CA THR A 84 -13.53 9.56 -18.51
C THR A 84 -13.58 9.16 -17.04
N TYR A 85 -12.89 9.86 -16.14
CA TYR A 85 -12.90 9.53 -14.71
C TYR A 85 -14.30 9.61 -14.11
N ARG A 86 -15.05 10.67 -14.45
CA ARG A 86 -16.44 10.79 -14.01
C ARG A 86 -17.31 9.65 -14.54
N ARG A 87 -17.17 9.31 -15.82
CA ARG A 87 -17.90 8.18 -16.43
C ARG A 87 -17.60 6.85 -15.74
N HIS A 88 -16.33 6.58 -15.38
CA HIS A 88 -15.95 5.36 -14.68
C HIS A 88 -16.57 5.29 -13.27
N VAL A 89 -16.45 6.37 -12.48
CA VAL A 89 -17.06 6.44 -11.14
C VAL A 89 -18.58 6.29 -11.23
N ASP A 90 -19.24 6.98 -12.16
CA ASP A 90 -20.69 6.90 -12.35
C ASP A 90 -21.15 5.50 -12.79
N LEU A 91 -20.36 4.79 -13.62
CA LEU A 91 -20.63 3.42 -14.03
C LEU A 91 -20.54 2.45 -12.85
N VAL A 92 -19.51 2.57 -12.00
CA VAL A 92 -19.37 1.77 -10.77
C VAL A 92 -20.57 1.99 -9.86
N LYS A 93 -20.92 3.25 -9.59
CA LYS A 93 -22.09 3.60 -8.77
C LYS A 93 -23.38 3.05 -9.38
N ALA A 94 -23.57 3.16 -10.70
CA ALA A 94 -24.73 2.61 -11.39
C ALA A 94 -24.83 1.10 -11.24
N THR A 95 -23.73 0.40 -11.46
CA THR A 95 -23.64 -1.06 -11.34
C THR A 95 -23.97 -1.50 -9.92
N LEU A 96 -23.33 -0.93 -8.91
CA LEU A 96 -23.55 -1.28 -7.51
C LEU A 96 -24.96 -0.91 -7.00
N SER A 97 -25.56 0.15 -7.54
CA SER A 97 -26.94 0.55 -7.22
C SER A 97 -28.03 -0.22 -7.97
N SER A 98 -27.67 -0.99 -9.01
CA SER A 98 -28.65 -1.60 -9.93
C SER A 98 -29.44 -2.76 -9.34
N ARG A 99 -28.92 -3.40 -8.28
CA ARG A 99 -29.55 -4.55 -7.62
C ARG A 99 -29.08 -4.66 -6.18
N THR A 100 -29.83 -5.42 -5.39
CA THR A 100 -29.38 -5.86 -4.07
C THR A 100 -28.19 -6.81 -4.21
N ILE A 101 -27.07 -6.46 -3.59
CA ILE A 101 -25.86 -7.28 -3.61
C ILE A 101 -25.92 -8.27 -2.43
N PRO A 102 -25.84 -9.60 -2.68
CA PRO A 102 -25.82 -10.58 -1.60
C PRO A 102 -24.51 -10.49 -0.82
N GLN A 103 -24.63 -10.53 0.51
CA GLN A 103 -23.49 -10.50 1.44
C GLN A 103 -22.83 -11.89 1.49
N ILE A 104 -21.97 -12.19 0.51
CA ILE A 104 -21.24 -13.44 0.44
C ILE A 104 -19.84 -13.21 1.02
N ARG A 105 -19.50 -13.95 2.08
CA ARG A 105 -18.14 -13.91 2.66
C ARG A 105 -17.16 -14.56 1.68
N ALA A 106 -16.21 -13.78 1.17
CA ALA A 106 -15.05 -14.32 0.46
C ALA A 106 -14.07 -14.90 1.50
N ILE A 107 -14.06 -16.22 1.64
CA ILE A 107 -13.17 -16.94 2.55
C ILE A 107 -12.10 -17.64 1.70
N ASN A 108 -10.82 -17.47 2.06
CA ASN A 108 -9.65 -18.15 1.51
C ASN A 108 -9.32 -17.91 0.02
N LYS A 109 -10.16 -17.25 -0.78
CA LYS A 109 -9.83 -16.91 -2.19
C LYS A 109 -10.67 -15.74 -2.72
N GLY A 110 -10.06 -14.90 -3.56
CA GLY A 110 -10.72 -13.89 -4.38
C GLY A 110 -10.63 -12.46 -3.83
N SER A 111 -10.86 -11.50 -4.72
CA SER A 111 -10.89 -10.06 -4.41
C SER A 111 -12.30 -9.65 -3.98
N VAL A 112 -12.36 -8.67 -3.10
CA VAL A 112 -13.58 -8.11 -2.56
C VAL A 112 -13.58 -6.61 -2.79
N LEU A 113 -14.68 -6.06 -3.31
CA LEU A 113 -14.93 -4.62 -3.39
C LEU A 113 -15.79 -4.19 -2.20
N VAL A 114 -15.22 -3.40 -1.30
CA VAL A 114 -15.97 -2.62 -0.30
C VAL A 114 -16.33 -1.29 -0.93
N TYR A 115 -17.57 -0.83 -0.74
CA TYR A 115 -18.03 0.42 -1.31
C TYR A 115 -18.94 1.19 -0.35
N SER A 116 -18.92 2.51 -0.46
CA SER A 116 -19.81 3.45 0.23
C SER A 116 -19.95 4.71 -0.62
N PHE A 117 -21.16 5.04 -1.07
CA PHE A 117 -21.40 6.21 -1.93
C PHE A 117 -22.85 6.70 -1.86
N ASP A 118 -23.08 7.94 -2.26
CA ASP A 118 -24.42 8.50 -2.41
C ASP A 118 -24.84 8.58 -3.87
N LYS A 119 -26.07 8.16 -4.17
CA LYS A 119 -26.65 8.28 -5.51
C LYS A 119 -28.16 8.53 -5.45
N GLY A 120 -28.61 9.60 -6.09
CA GLY A 120 -30.04 9.93 -6.20
C GLY A 120 -30.72 10.13 -4.85
N GLY A 121 -30.03 10.73 -3.88
CA GLY A 121 -30.55 10.97 -2.52
C GLY A 121 -30.57 9.73 -1.61
N ARG A 122 -30.00 8.60 -2.05
CA ARG A 122 -29.88 7.37 -1.25
C ARG A 122 -28.42 7.00 -1.05
N HIS A 123 -28.10 6.59 0.17
CA HIS A 123 -26.80 6.01 0.52
C HIS A 123 -26.74 4.52 0.16
N TYR A 124 -25.62 4.10 -0.43
CA TYR A 124 -25.31 2.73 -0.77
C TYR A 124 -23.99 2.35 -0.14
N GLU A 125 -24.02 1.34 0.71
CA GLU A 125 -22.82 0.75 1.29
C GLU A 125 -22.91 -0.78 1.22
N GLY A 126 -21.75 -1.43 1.20
CA GLY A 126 -21.70 -2.88 1.23
C GLY A 126 -20.39 -3.47 0.78
N THR A 127 -20.46 -4.76 0.47
CA THR A 127 -19.29 -5.57 0.11
C THR A 127 -19.71 -6.51 -1.01
N TYR A 128 -18.95 -6.49 -2.10
CA TYR A 128 -19.16 -7.32 -3.28
C TYR A 128 -17.98 -8.27 -3.48
N ASN A 129 -18.27 -9.56 -3.62
CA ASN A 129 -17.26 -10.57 -3.93
C ASN A 129 -17.17 -10.76 -5.46
N TYR A 130 -16.00 -10.52 -6.05
CA TYR A 130 -15.77 -10.68 -7.49
C TYR A 130 -15.97 -12.12 -8.00
N GLN A 131 -16.07 -13.12 -7.13
CA GLN A 131 -16.42 -14.49 -7.55
C GLN A 131 -17.90 -14.68 -7.86
N PHE A 132 -18.75 -13.71 -7.53
CA PHE A 132 -20.20 -13.89 -7.61
C PHE A 132 -20.74 -13.88 -9.05
N ASP A 133 -20.33 -12.90 -9.87
CA ASP A 133 -20.95 -12.67 -11.18
C ASP A 133 -19.95 -12.05 -12.16
N GLY A 134 -19.48 -12.86 -13.11
CA GLY A 134 -18.50 -12.43 -14.12
C GLY A 134 -18.99 -11.30 -15.03
N GLN A 135 -20.28 -11.26 -15.37
CA GLN A 135 -20.81 -10.19 -16.22
C GLN A 135 -20.88 -8.87 -15.44
N PHE A 136 -21.22 -8.93 -14.16
CA PHE A 136 -21.20 -7.76 -13.27
C PHE A 136 -19.79 -7.23 -13.04
N ASN A 137 -18.80 -8.12 -12.98
CA ASN A 137 -17.39 -7.76 -12.82
C ASN A 137 -16.86 -6.88 -13.96
N ASN A 138 -17.33 -7.09 -15.19
CA ASN A 138 -16.88 -6.29 -16.36
C ASN A 138 -17.19 -4.79 -16.21
N ASN A 139 -18.24 -4.43 -15.48
CA ASN A 139 -18.56 -3.02 -15.23
C ASN A 139 -17.80 -2.45 -14.03
N LEU A 140 -17.25 -3.32 -13.17
CA LEU A 140 -16.45 -2.94 -12.00
C LEU A 140 -14.95 -2.96 -12.31
N SER A 141 -14.53 -3.59 -13.41
CA SER A 141 -13.13 -3.64 -13.82
C SER A 141 -12.58 -2.28 -14.22
N VAL A 142 -13.45 -1.30 -14.52
CA VAL A 142 -13.06 0.09 -14.80
C VAL A 142 -12.33 0.77 -13.63
N LEU A 143 -12.40 0.22 -12.42
CA LEU A 143 -11.56 0.64 -11.29
C LEU A 143 -10.08 0.32 -11.54
N TYR A 144 -9.76 -0.80 -12.18
CA TYR A 144 -8.37 -1.12 -12.56
C TYR A 144 -7.86 -0.16 -13.64
N ASP A 145 -8.68 0.12 -14.66
CA ASP A 145 -8.35 1.11 -15.70
C ASP A 145 -8.11 2.50 -15.07
N LEU A 146 -8.96 2.88 -14.10
CA LEU A 146 -8.82 4.13 -13.36
C LEU A 146 -7.52 4.18 -12.55
N ALA A 147 -7.13 3.09 -11.87
CA ALA A 147 -5.85 3.01 -11.16
C ALA A 147 -4.66 3.17 -12.11
N HIS A 148 -4.69 2.46 -13.25
CA HIS A 148 -3.60 2.50 -14.23
C HIS A 148 -3.42 3.91 -14.80
N ASP A 149 -4.52 4.57 -15.16
CA ASP A 149 -4.48 5.93 -15.70
C ASP A 149 -4.07 6.96 -14.64
N LEU A 150 -4.51 6.82 -13.39
CA LEU A 150 -4.08 7.70 -12.30
C LEU A 150 -2.60 7.51 -11.94
N LEU A 151 -2.06 6.29 -12.01
CA LEU A 151 -0.63 6.04 -11.84
C LEU A 151 0.20 6.65 -12.97
N ALA A 152 -0.28 6.55 -14.22
CA ALA A 152 0.45 7.02 -15.39
C ALA A 152 0.34 8.55 -15.61
N HIS A 153 -0.81 9.14 -15.31
CA HIS A 153 -1.17 10.49 -15.73
C HIS A 153 -1.75 11.37 -14.60
N GLY A 154 -2.02 10.79 -13.43
CA GLY A 154 -2.47 11.54 -12.27
C GLY A 154 -1.39 12.46 -11.70
N THR A 155 -1.81 13.43 -10.91
CA THR A 155 -0.90 14.28 -10.13
C THR A 155 -0.48 13.53 -8.86
N PRO A 156 0.82 13.24 -8.65
CA PRO A 156 1.29 12.63 -7.42
C PRO A 156 1.22 13.64 -6.28
N GLU A 157 0.38 13.37 -5.28
CA GLU A 157 0.41 14.06 -3.99
C GLU A 157 1.45 13.40 -3.06
N ILE A 158 1.59 12.08 -3.16
CA ILE A 158 2.64 11.26 -2.55
C ILE A 158 3.14 10.28 -3.60
N ASN A 159 4.45 10.10 -3.71
CA ASN A 159 5.06 9.08 -4.56
C ASN A 159 6.38 8.61 -3.93
N LEU A 160 6.28 7.69 -2.98
CA LEU A 160 7.44 7.06 -2.35
C LEU A 160 8.13 6.18 -3.40
N HIS A 161 9.45 6.08 -3.37
CA HIS A 161 10.28 5.22 -4.23
C HIS A 161 11.47 4.65 -3.44
N PRO A 162 11.37 3.40 -2.95
CA PRO A 162 12.48 2.69 -2.32
C PRO A 162 13.43 2.13 -3.38
N THR A 163 14.71 2.39 -3.20
CA THR A 163 15.80 1.79 -3.99
C THR A 163 16.86 1.24 -3.04
N PHE A 164 17.78 0.46 -3.59
CA PHE A 164 18.91 -0.03 -2.82
C PHE A 164 20.20 -0.07 -3.64
N ALA A 165 21.33 -0.06 -2.93
CA ALA A 165 22.64 -0.33 -3.49
C ALA A 165 23.37 -1.34 -2.59
N VAL A 166 24.27 -2.12 -3.18
CA VAL A 166 25.05 -3.14 -2.48
C VAL A 166 26.52 -2.96 -2.77
N ARG A 167 27.35 -3.04 -1.74
CA ARG A 167 28.81 -3.07 -1.86
C ARG A 167 29.40 -4.03 -0.83
N SER A 168 30.61 -4.52 -1.08
CA SER A 168 31.33 -5.38 -0.14
C SER A 168 32.39 -4.59 0.63
N THR A 169 32.66 -5.05 1.84
CA THR A 169 33.83 -4.71 2.64
C THR A 169 34.49 -6.02 3.10
N ALA A 170 35.60 -5.93 3.83
CA ALA A 170 36.28 -7.11 4.37
C ALA A 170 35.40 -7.94 5.32
N GLU A 171 34.51 -7.30 6.10
CA GLU A 171 33.74 -7.96 7.15
C GLU A 171 32.22 -7.98 6.89
N HIS A 172 31.74 -7.10 6.01
CA HIS A 172 30.31 -6.86 5.83
C HIS A 172 29.91 -6.79 4.36
N LEU A 173 28.72 -7.30 4.07
CA LEU A 173 27.90 -6.86 2.96
C LEU A 173 27.21 -5.56 3.38
N VAL A 174 27.55 -4.46 2.72
CA VAL A 174 26.93 -3.16 2.99
C VAL A 174 25.78 -2.94 2.04
N ILE A 175 24.63 -2.64 2.61
CA ILE A 175 23.38 -2.41 1.88
C ILE A 175 22.90 -1.02 2.24
N ASP A 176 22.79 -0.18 1.22
CA ASP A 176 22.18 1.13 1.33
C ASP A 176 20.74 1.04 0.86
N VAL A 177 19.77 1.40 1.69
CA VAL A 177 18.36 1.57 1.31
C VAL A 177 18.07 3.06 1.22
N THR A 178 17.55 3.52 0.10
CA THR A 178 17.16 4.92 -0.09
C THR A 178 15.67 5.01 -0.30
N LEU A 179 14.99 5.82 0.51
CA LEU A 179 13.59 6.16 0.33
C LEU A 179 13.50 7.57 -0.25
N SER A 180 12.94 7.68 -1.45
CA SER A 180 12.71 8.98 -2.12
C SER A 180 11.22 9.29 -2.17
N ASN A 181 10.84 10.56 -2.23
CA ASN A 181 9.44 10.97 -2.37
C ASN A 181 9.32 12.09 -3.41
N ASP A 182 8.74 11.75 -4.57
CA ASP A 182 8.55 12.69 -5.68
C ASP A 182 7.17 13.40 -5.63
N GLY A 183 6.42 13.20 -4.54
CA GLY A 183 5.16 13.87 -4.29
C GLY A 183 5.31 15.28 -3.73
N LYS A 184 4.25 15.77 -3.09
CA LYS A 184 4.14 17.11 -2.50
C LYS A 184 4.01 17.10 -0.98
N HIS A 185 3.74 15.94 -0.39
CA HIS A 185 3.54 15.79 1.04
C HIS A 185 4.53 14.82 1.65
N ASP A 186 4.95 15.12 2.88
CA ASP A 186 5.79 14.24 3.67
C ASP A 186 5.10 12.89 3.90
N VAL A 187 5.90 11.82 3.88
CA VAL A 187 5.46 10.46 4.22
C VAL A 187 6.25 9.99 5.42
N THR A 188 5.61 9.36 6.39
CA THR A 188 6.32 8.66 7.46
C THR A 188 6.02 7.17 7.40
N VAL A 189 7.07 6.36 7.42
CA VAL A 189 7.00 4.89 7.46
C VAL A 189 7.67 4.34 8.71
N ASP A 190 7.34 3.12 9.08
CA ASP A 190 7.98 2.40 10.17
C ASP A 190 9.48 2.14 9.91
N GLY A 191 10.27 2.30 10.96
CA GLY A 191 11.72 2.09 10.92
C GLY A 191 12.16 0.66 11.27
N PRO A 192 13.46 0.36 11.12
CA PRO A 192 14.05 -0.98 11.35
C PRO A 192 13.84 -1.66 12.71
N ASP A 193 13.38 -0.95 13.74
CA ASP A 193 12.95 -1.52 15.03
C ASP A 193 11.68 -2.38 14.88
N HIS A 194 10.89 -2.15 13.83
CA HIS A 194 9.63 -2.83 13.54
C HIS A 194 9.76 -3.91 12.46
N TRP A 195 10.91 -3.99 11.78
CA TRP A 195 11.14 -4.94 10.70
C TRP A 195 11.53 -6.31 11.27
N SER A 196 10.96 -7.37 10.70
CA SER A 196 11.23 -8.74 11.13
C SER A 196 12.39 -9.36 10.34
N PRO A 197 13.31 -10.07 11.01
CA PRO A 197 14.35 -10.85 10.33
C PRO A 197 13.82 -12.19 9.79
N ASP A 198 12.61 -12.61 10.16
CA ASP A 198 12.09 -13.96 9.93
C ASP A 198 11.62 -14.15 8.48
N LEU A 199 12.34 -14.96 7.70
CA LEU A 199 12.05 -15.21 6.29
C LEU A 199 10.79 -16.07 6.05
N GLU A 200 10.25 -16.75 7.06
CA GLU A 200 9.12 -17.68 6.92
C GLU A 200 7.76 -16.97 6.86
N TYR A 201 7.66 -15.76 7.42
CA TYR A 201 6.42 -14.99 7.52
C TYR A 201 6.43 -13.79 6.56
N PRO A 202 5.71 -13.86 5.42
CA PRO A 202 5.61 -12.77 4.44
C PRO A 202 4.67 -11.64 4.87
N ASP A 203 3.85 -11.87 5.88
CA ASP A 203 2.90 -10.92 6.47
C ASP A 203 3.54 -10.01 7.54
N LEU A 204 4.82 -10.18 7.86
CA LEU A 204 5.56 -9.25 8.72
C LEU A 204 6.10 -8.06 7.92
N GLN A 205 6.42 -6.96 8.62
CA GLN A 205 7.13 -5.87 7.98
C GLN A 205 8.58 -6.27 7.71
N TYR A 206 9.12 -5.97 6.53
CA TYR A 206 10.50 -6.29 6.17
C TYR A 206 11.05 -5.40 5.06
N VAL A 207 12.38 -5.32 5.02
CA VAL A 207 13.14 -5.03 3.81
C VAL A 207 14.04 -6.21 3.54
N GLN A 208 13.89 -6.85 2.38
CA GLN A 208 14.61 -8.07 2.03
C GLN A 208 15.44 -7.84 0.78
N ILE A 209 16.71 -8.24 0.86
CA ILE A 209 17.64 -8.24 -0.27
C ILE A 209 18.00 -9.69 -0.60
N GLY A 210 17.86 -10.06 -1.86
CA GLY A 210 18.31 -11.32 -2.43
C GLY A 210 19.50 -11.07 -3.35
N GLY A 211 20.55 -11.89 -3.23
CA GLY A 211 21.71 -11.86 -4.12
C GLY A 211 21.92 -13.22 -4.77
N HIS A 212 22.32 -13.24 -6.03
CA HIS A 212 22.71 -14.48 -6.68
C HIS A 212 23.86 -14.33 -7.66
N SER A 213 24.66 -15.38 -7.74
CA SER A 213 25.67 -15.67 -8.75
C SER A 213 25.53 -17.14 -9.16
N ASP A 214 26.40 -17.63 -10.04
CA ASP A 214 26.39 -19.03 -10.48
C ASP A 214 26.45 -20.04 -9.31
N ASN A 215 27.19 -19.69 -8.25
CA ASN A 215 27.50 -20.60 -7.14
C ASN A 215 26.88 -20.20 -5.79
N VAL A 216 26.32 -18.98 -5.70
CA VAL A 216 25.80 -18.44 -4.44
C VAL A 216 24.38 -17.92 -4.65
N ARG A 217 23.47 -18.31 -3.76
CA ARG A 217 22.14 -17.71 -3.64
C ARG A 217 21.93 -17.32 -2.19
N LEU A 218 21.88 -16.03 -1.91
CA LEU A 218 21.74 -15.48 -0.57
C LEU A 218 20.48 -14.65 -0.43
N ARG A 219 19.98 -14.56 0.80
CA ARG A 219 18.90 -13.67 1.21
C ARG A 219 19.23 -13.10 2.59
N ILE A 220 18.78 -11.86 2.80
CA ILE A 220 18.85 -11.19 4.09
C ILE A 220 17.63 -10.30 4.27
N ARG A 221 17.05 -10.31 5.47
CA ARG A 221 16.12 -9.27 5.93
C ARG A 221 16.88 -8.27 6.80
N LEU A 222 16.78 -6.99 6.43
CA LEU A 222 17.42 -5.89 7.15
C LEU A 222 16.63 -5.59 8.42
N VAL A 223 17.34 -5.32 9.51
CA VAL A 223 16.76 -5.04 10.83
C VAL A 223 17.67 -4.08 11.60
N SER A 224 17.17 -3.48 12.69
CA SER A 224 17.92 -2.45 13.41
C SER A 224 19.31 -2.87 13.91
N LYS A 225 19.58 -4.16 14.16
CA LYS A 225 20.92 -4.59 14.58
C LYS A 225 22.01 -4.34 13.53
N TYR A 226 21.65 -4.27 12.25
CA TYR A 226 22.58 -4.00 11.16
C TYR A 226 22.71 -2.51 10.83
N LEU A 227 21.89 -1.63 11.41
CA LEU A 227 21.99 -0.19 11.11
C LEU A 227 23.37 0.34 11.52
N SER A 228 24.02 1.07 10.60
CA SER A 228 25.24 1.79 10.92
C SER A 228 24.96 2.91 11.93
N ASP A 229 25.99 3.37 12.64
CA ASP A 229 25.87 4.44 13.63
C ASP A 229 25.26 5.71 13.04
N ALA A 230 25.62 6.03 11.78
CA ALA A 230 25.13 7.19 11.06
C ALA A 230 23.63 7.11 10.69
N SER A 231 23.05 5.90 10.64
CA SER A 231 21.64 5.67 10.29
C SER A 231 20.76 5.30 11.48
N ARG A 232 21.30 5.26 12.71
CA ARG A 232 20.54 4.85 13.92
C ARG A 232 19.34 5.74 14.24
N HIS A 233 19.32 7.00 13.80
CA HIS A 233 18.18 7.89 14.04
C HIS A 233 16.91 7.44 13.31
N TYR A 234 17.04 6.66 12.23
CA TYR A 234 15.92 6.10 11.49
C TYR A 234 15.27 4.86 12.12
N ARG A 235 15.88 4.30 13.18
CA ARG A 235 15.50 2.99 13.73
C ARG A 235 14.01 2.86 14.06
N ARG A 236 13.35 3.91 14.54
CA ARG A 236 11.92 3.87 14.90
C ARG A 236 10.99 4.25 13.76
N LYS A 237 11.37 5.27 12.99
CA LYS A 237 10.52 5.87 11.95
C LYS A 237 11.39 6.61 10.96
N ILE A 238 10.92 6.67 9.72
CA ILE A 238 11.59 7.38 8.63
C ILE A 238 10.56 8.36 8.05
N THR A 239 10.86 9.66 8.13
CA THR A 239 10.05 10.70 7.50
C THR A 239 10.74 11.14 6.22
N VAL A 240 10.12 10.90 5.07
CA VAL A 240 10.65 11.19 3.75
C VAL A 240 9.95 12.43 3.20
N LYS A 241 10.69 13.53 3.09
CA LYS A 241 10.17 14.80 2.58
C LYS A 241 10.23 14.85 1.05
N PRO A 242 9.35 15.62 0.39
CA PRO A 242 9.41 15.86 -1.04
C PRO A 242 10.80 16.28 -1.52
N GLY A 243 11.36 15.54 -2.48
CA GLY A 243 12.67 15.81 -3.09
C GLY A 243 13.88 15.66 -2.17
N GLN A 244 13.72 15.12 -0.95
CA GLN A 244 14.79 14.88 0.02
C GLN A 244 14.87 13.37 0.31
N PRO A 245 15.72 12.63 -0.41
CA PRO A 245 15.85 11.20 -0.19
C PRO A 245 16.51 10.91 1.16
N GLU A 246 15.95 9.93 1.88
CA GLU A 246 16.48 9.44 3.15
C GLU A 246 17.27 8.15 2.90
N LYS A 247 18.54 8.12 3.32
CA LYS A 247 19.45 6.99 3.09
C LYS A 247 19.78 6.28 4.40
N LEU A 248 19.52 4.98 4.43
CA LEU A 248 19.81 4.08 5.55
C LEU A 248 20.91 3.11 5.15
N GLU A 249 22.01 3.09 5.88
CA GLU A 249 23.10 2.16 5.68
C GLU A 249 23.00 0.99 6.67
N PHE A 250 23.08 -0.22 6.13
CA PHE A 250 23.11 -1.46 6.88
C PHE A 250 24.45 -2.18 6.65
N LEU A 251 25.12 -2.53 7.74
CA LEU A 251 26.34 -3.31 7.77
C LEU A 251 25.97 -4.74 8.18
N VAL A 252 25.81 -5.63 7.20
CA VAL A 252 25.43 -7.03 7.43
C VAL A 252 26.69 -7.89 7.49
N PRO A 253 27.04 -8.49 8.64
CA PRO A 253 28.16 -9.43 8.71
C PRO A 253 27.91 -10.63 7.78
N TYR A 254 28.95 -11.11 7.09
CA TYR A 254 28.79 -12.26 6.18
C TYR A 254 28.26 -13.52 6.89
N ALA A 255 28.62 -13.69 8.17
CA ALA A 255 28.14 -14.80 9.02
C ALA A 255 26.62 -14.80 9.26
N ASP A 256 25.95 -13.65 9.11
CA ASP A 256 24.50 -13.51 9.30
C ASP A 256 23.71 -13.72 8.01
N LEU A 257 24.38 -13.95 6.87
CA LEU A 257 23.73 -14.21 5.59
C LEU A 257 23.10 -15.59 5.56
N THR A 258 21.87 -15.65 5.04
CA THR A 258 21.17 -16.93 4.82
C THR A 258 21.34 -17.36 3.36
N PHE A 259 21.70 -18.62 3.15
CA PHE A 259 21.91 -19.18 1.82
C PHE A 259 20.76 -20.10 1.43
N GLY A 260 20.24 -19.95 0.21
CA GLY A 260 19.15 -20.78 -0.30
C GLY A 260 19.52 -22.27 -0.34
N ALA A 261 18.56 -23.17 -0.17
CA ALA A 261 18.83 -24.61 -0.11
C ALA A 261 19.60 -25.13 -1.35
N SER A 262 19.31 -24.56 -2.52
CA SER A 262 19.96 -24.88 -3.80
C SER A 262 21.30 -24.16 -4.06
N SER A 263 21.80 -23.35 -3.12
CA SER A 263 23.09 -22.68 -3.23
C SER A 263 24.24 -23.69 -3.05
N PRO A 264 25.10 -23.90 -4.07
CA PRO A 264 26.27 -24.76 -3.94
C PRO A 264 27.23 -24.31 -2.82
N MET A 265 27.36 -23.00 -2.63
CA MET A 265 28.23 -22.42 -1.61
C MET A 265 27.41 -21.78 -0.48
N ARG A 266 28.02 -21.77 0.72
CA ARG A 266 27.45 -21.23 1.97
C ARG A 266 28.26 -20.04 2.51
N ARG A 267 28.92 -19.34 1.61
CA ARG A 267 29.71 -18.12 1.86
C ARG A 267 29.67 -17.26 0.60
N VAL A 268 30.00 -15.98 0.75
CA VAL A 268 30.10 -15.05 -0.39
C VAL A 268 31.46 -15.23 -1.05
N GLU A 269 31.46 -15.54 -2.34
CA GLU A 269 32.69 -15.57 -3.14
C GLU A 269 32.90 -14.25 -3.87
N ALA A 270 34.15 -13.97 -4.22
CA ALA A 270 34.47 -12.88 -5.13
C ALA A 270 33.80 -13.11 -6.50
N GLY A 271 33.26 -12.05 -7.09
CA GLY A 271 32.63 -12.14 -8.41
C GLY A 271 31.49 -11.16 -8.61
N ASN A 272 30.80 -11.32 -9.73
CA ASN A 272 29.65 -10.49 -10.08
C ASN A 272 28.35 -11.16 -9.63
N TYR A 273 27.50 -10.37 -9.01
CA TYR A 273 26.21 -10.78 -8.51
C TYR A 273 25.10 -9.95 -9.14
N ALA A 274 23.94 -10.57 -9.30
CA ALA A 274 22.70 -9.84 -9.48
C ALA A 274 21.94 -9.80 -8.16
N PHE A 275 21.39 -8.63 -7.83
CA PHE A 275 20.62 -8.41 -6.62
C PHE A 275 19.20 -7.96 -6.94
N VAL A 276 18.27 -8.41 -6.12
CA VAL A 276 16.88 -7.99 -6.11
C VAL A 276 16.50 -7.56 -4.71
N GLY A 277 15.60 -6.60 -4.61
CA GLY A 277 15.11 -6.09 -3.34
C GLY A 277 13.59 -6.04 -3.32
N GLU A 278 13.01 -6.15 -2.13
CA GLU A 278 11.59 -5.92 -1.90
C GLU A 278 11.38 -5.33 -0.52
N VAL A 279 10.35 -4.50 -0.41
CA VAL A 279 9.95 -3.87 0.86
C VAL A 279 8.48 -4.17 1.14
N ASN A 280 8.18 -4.43 2.40
CA ASN A 280 6.85 -4.60 2.94
C ASN A 280 6.77 -3.83 4.25
N LEU A 281 6.32 -2.58 4.23
CA LEU A 281 6.37 -1.69 5.39
C LEU A 281 5.01 -1.04 5.62
N ASP A 282 4.81 -0.48 6.81
CA ASP A 282 3.60 0.28 7.11
C ASP A 282 3.88 1.79 6.94
N ILE A 283 3.00 2.47 6.21
CA ILE A 283 2.91 3.95 6.23
C ILE A 283 2.14 4.32 7.49
N LEU A 284 2.69 5.25 8.26
CA LEU A 284 2.06 5.78 9.48
C LEU A 284 1.39 7.14 9.22
N ARG A 285 1.94 7.91 8.28
CA ARG A 285 1.44 9.26 7.93
C ARG A 285 1.62 9.55 6.44
N PRO A 286 0.67 10.26 5.80
CA PRO A 286 -0.57 10.80 6.39
C PRO A 286 -1.61 9.71 6.72
N GLU A 287 -2.59 10.03 7.58
CA GLU A 287 -3.58 9.05 8.08
C GLU A 287 -4.40 8.38 6.97
N GLU A 288 -4.67 9.11 5.88
CA GLU A 288 -5.38 8.56 4.71
C GLU A 288 -4.61 7.46 3.96
N MET A 289 -3.27 7.43 4.12
CA MET A 289 -2.39 6.41 3.55
C MET A 289 -1.99 5.34 4.57
N ASP A 290 -2.47 5.43 5.82
CA ASP A 290 -2.09 4.51 6.91
C ASP A 290 -2.29 3.05 6.48
N GLY A 291 -1.33 2.22 6.90
CA GLY A 291 -1.31 0.79 6.63
C GLY A 291 -0.21 0.33 5.66
N ARG A 292 -0.28 -0.96 5.33
CA ARG A 292 0.78 -1.71 4.69
C ARG A 292 0.92 -1.42 3.20
N PHE A 293 2.16 -1.24 2.75
CA PHE A 293 2.51 -1.26 1.33
C PHE A 293 3.55 -2.33 1.05
N PHE A 294 3.56 -2.81 -0.19
CA PHE A 294 4.55 -3.75 -0.68
C PHE A 294 5.02 -3.34 -2.07
N THR A 295 6.33 -3.24 -2.30
CA THR A 295 6.85 -3.03 -3.65
C THR A 295 8.20 -3.73 -3.85
N PRO A 296 8.44 -4.35 -5.03
CA PRO A 296 9.79 -4.72 -5.43
C PRO A 296 10.63 -3.46 -5.72
N MET A 297 11.93 -3.56 -5.47
CA MET A 297 12.92 -2.55 -5.84
C MET A 297 13.61 -2.96 -7.15
N ASP A 298 14.20 -1.99 -7.83
CA ASP A 298 14.90 -2.23 -9.09
C ASP A 298 16.03 -3.24 -8.95
N ARG A 299 16.13 -4.14 -9.92
CA ARG A 299 17.18 -5.15 -9.97
C ARG A 299 18.53 -4.48 -10.25
N LEU A 300 19.54 -4.86 -9.48
CA LEU A 300 20.93 -4.48 -9.74
C LEU A 300 21.63 -5.64 -10.44
N ASP A 301 22.19 -5.41 -11.62
CA ASP A 301 22.99 -6.40 -12.33
C ASP A 301 24.48 -6.09 -12.21
N ASN A 302 25.31 -7.12 -12.23
CA ASN A 302 26.78 -7.03 -12.26
C ASN A 302 27.39 -6.25 -11.08
N VAL A 303 26.85 -6.41 -9.87
CA VAL A 303 27.47 -5.89 -8.64
C VAL A 303 28.70 -6.74 -8.31
N THR A 304 29.88 -6.15 -8.39
CA THR A 304 31.13 -6.85 -8.04
C THR A 304 31.32 -6.90 -6.52
N LEU A 305 31.42 -8.11 -5.98
CA LEU A 305 31.81 -8.37 -4.59
C LEU A 305 33.25 -8.87 -4.53
N THR A 306 33.99 -8.47 -3.52
CA THR A 306 35.40 -8.88 -3.32
C THR A 306 35.55 -10.24 -2.64
N GLY A 307 34.45 -10.86 -2.20
CA GLY A 307 34.45 -12.13 -1.46
C GLY A 307 34.88 -12.00 0.00
N GLU A 308 34.60 -13.05 0.78
CA GLU A 308 35.20 -13.33 2.09
C GLU A 308 36.42 -14.25 1.95
#